data_AF-A0A2E4M8M7-F1
#
_entry.id   AF-A0A2E4M8M7-F1
#
_cell.length_a   1.000
_cell.length_b   1.000
_cell.length_c   1.000
_cell.angle_alpha   90.00
_cell.angle_beta   90.00
_cell.angle_gamma   90.00
#
_symmetry.space_group_name_H-M   'P 1'
#
loop_
_entity.id
_entity.type
_entity.pdbx_description
1 polymer ?
#
loop_
_entity_poly.entity_id
_entity_poly.type
_entity_poly.pdbx_seq_one_letter_code
_entity_poly.pdbx_strand_id
1 'polypeptide(L)'
;MAGTRFLLLAAGDETRWGNYMGVHKHLVEVNGERLLDRTIRLIHERMDAEILTLAKHPEYENDMAMLVCPSDLKNGGAVASIEFWATENRTTVLFGDIYFTEDAMDKICAIDEPSRCQFIGRSKASKHHGCPYEEQFGFSLLPEHQEEVSAAIEHVKQA
;
A
#
# COMPACT_ATOMS: atom_id res chain seq x y z
N MET A 1 19.32 6.39 11.45
CA MET A 1 18.20 5.56 11.91
C MET A 1 17.04 6.48 12.21
N ALA A 2 16.09 6.49 11.28
CA ALA A 2 14.67 6.81 11.41
C ALA A 2 14.04 6.40 10.07
N GLY A 3 14.21 5.12 9.69
CA GLY A 3 13.85 4.65 8.35
C GLY A 3 12.40 4.22 8.34
N THR A 4 11.54 4.81 7.50
CA THR A 4 10.16 4.30 7.34
C THR A 4 10.15 3.12 6.39
N ARG A 5 9.29 2.13 6.65
CA ARG A 5 9.00 1.05 5.70
C ARG A 5 7.67 1.28 4.99
N PHE A 6 7.69 1.32 3.67
CA PHE A 6 6.50 1.30 2.84
C PHE A 6 6.23 -0.11 2.31
N LEU A 7 4.97 -0.55 2.41
CA LEU A 7 4.49 -1.80 1.82
C LEU A 7 3.45 -1.49 0.75
N LEU A 8 3.73 -1.83 -0.50
CA LEU A 8 2.82 -1.63 -1.61
C LEU A 8 2.10 -2.94 -1.93
N LEU A 9 0.80 -3.01 -1.65
CA LEU A 9 -0.01 -4.21 -1.85
C LEU A 9 -0.38 -4.37 -3.32
N ALA A 10 0.18 -5.38 -3.99
CA ALA A 10 -0.01 -5.60 -5.41
C ALA A 10 -0.26 -7.08 -5.79
N ALA A 11 -0.79 -7.87 -4.85
CA ALA A 11 -0.96 -9.32 -4.99
C ALA A 11 -2.44 -9.80 -5.03
N GLY A 12 -3.40 -8.89 -5.21
CA GLY A 12 -4.82 -9.23 -5.27
C GLY A 12 -5.20 -10.06 -6.51
N ASP A 13 -6.36 -10.73 -6.47
CA ASP A 13 -6.75 -11.72 -7.51
C ASP A 13 -7.18 -11.12 -8.86
N GLU A 14 -7.32 -9.79 -8.96
CA GLU A 14 -7.57 -9.06 -10.22
C GLU A 14 -8.77 -9.56 -11.06
N THR A 15 -9.71 -10.32 -10.46
CA THR A 15 -10.80 -11.00 -11.18
C THR A 15 -11.68 -10.06 -12.00
N ARG A 16 -11.95 -8.85 -11.46
CA ARG A 16 -12.72 -7.81 -12.18
C ARG A 16 -11.91 -7.08 -13.23
N TRP A 17 -10.60 -6.98 -13.04
CA TRP A 17 -9.70 -6.38 -14.02
C TRP A 17 -9.58 -7.27 -15.25
N GLY A 18 -9.49 -8.60 -15.04
CA GLY A 18 -9.57 -9.58 -16.12
C GLY A 18 -8.47 -9.43 -17.17
N ASN A 19 -7.27 -9.02 -16.74
CA ASN A 19 -6.14 -8.71 -17.62
C ASN A 19 -6.49 -7.66 -18.69
N TYR A 20 -7.32 -6.67 -18.34
CA TYR A 20 -7.63 -5.55 -19.22
C TYR A 20 -6.33 -4.86 -19.64
N MET A 21 -6.22 -4.53 -20.94
CA MET A 21 -4.99 -4.01 -21.57
C MET A 21 -3.78 -4.96 -21.57
N GLY A 22 -3.96 -6.24 -21.22
CA GLY A 22 -2.90 -7.24 -21.27
C GLY A 22 -1.83 -7.08 -20.18
N VAL A 23 -2.12 -6.31 -19.13
CA VAL A 23 -1.23 -6.04 -18.00
C VAL A 23 -1.96 -6.23 -16.68
N HIS A 24 -1.21 -6.45 -15.61
CA HIS A 24 -1.75 -6.40 -14.25
C HIS A 24 -2.29 -5.00 -13.90
N LYS A 25 -3.38 -4.90 -13.13
CA LYS A 25 -4.02 -3.60 -12.81
C LYS A 25 -3.07 -2.60 -12.14
N HIS A 26 -2.12 -3.12 -11.36
CA HIS A 26 -1.11 -2.34 -10.65
C HIS A 26 -0.02 -1.79 -11.59
N LEU A 27 0.13 -2.41 -12.77
CA LEU A 27 1.15 -2.08 -13.77
C LEU A 27 0.55 -1.32 -14.98
N VAL A 28 -0.72 -0.92 -14.89
CA VAL A 28 -1.35 -0.09 -15.92
C VAL A 28 -0.58 1.22 -16.08
N GLU A 29 -0.38 1.64 -17.33
CA GLU A 29 0.27 2.91 -17.63
C GLU A 29 -0.73 4.06 -17.58
N VAL A 30 -0.41 5.10 -16.81
CA VAL A 30 -1.17 6.35 -16.73
C VAL A 30 -0.20 7.49 -17.02
N ASN A 31 -0.46 8.26 -18.08
CA ASN A 31 0.41 9.36 -18.52
C ASN A 31 1.87 8.96 -18.78
N GLY A 32 2.11 7.75 -19.34
CA GLY A 32 3.46 7.30 -19.72
C GLY A 32 4.25 6.62 -18.60
N GLU A 33 3.65 6.41 -17.42
CA GLU A 33 4.29 5.81 -16.25
C GLU A 33 3.41 4.70 -15.68
N ARG A 34 3.99 3.56 -15.30
CA ARG A 34 3.25 2.48 -14.63
C ARG A 34 2.79 2.96 -13.26
N LEU A 35 1.54 2.64 -12.91
CA LEU A 35 0.89 3.12 -11.68
C LEU A 35 1.69 2.83 -10.41
N LEU A 36 2.17 1.60 -10.26
CA LEU A 36 2.98 1.21 -9.11
C LEU A 36 4.35 1.89 -9.09
N ASP A 37 5.04 1.93 -10.23
CA ASP A 37 6.37 2.56 -10.36
C ASP A 37 6.31 4.06 -10.02
N ARG A 38 5.23 4.72 -10.42
CA ARG A 38 4.95 6.11 -10.03
C ARG A 38 4.90 6.27 -8.52
N THR A 39 4.21 5.37 -7.82
CA THR A 39 4.10 5.42 -6.36
C THR A 39 5.47 5.23 -5.71
N ILE A 40 6.27 4.27 -6.19
CA ILE A 40 7.64 4.03 -5.72
C ILE A 40 8.52 5.27 -5.91
N ARG A 41 8.52 5.85 -7.12
CA ARG A 41 9.27 7.09 -7.42
C ARG A 41 8.85 8.23 -6.50
N LEU A 42 7.54 8.45 -6.31
CA LEU A 42 7.05 9.54 -5.47
C LEU A 42 7.46 9.41 -4.00
N ILE A 43 7.55 8.18 -3.46
CA ILE A 43 8.10 7.93 -2.11
C ILE A 43 9.59 8.28 -2.08
N HIS A 44 10.36 7.72 -3.01
CA HIS A 44 11.81 7.90 -3.09
C HIS A 44 12.23 9.38 -3.26
N GLU A 45 11.46 10.18 -3.99
CA GLU A 45 11.69 11.62 -4.16
C GLU A 45 11.48 12.44 -2.88
N ARG A 46 10.71 11.93 -1.91
CA ARG A 46 10.30 12.67 -0.70
C ARG A 46 11.09 12.28 0.54
N MET A 47 11.52 11.02 0.63
CA MET A 47 12.23 10.52 1.79
C MET A 47 13.05 9.28 1.47
N ASP A 48 14.08 9.08 2.29
CA ASP A 48 14.80 7.81 2.35
C ASP A 48 13.97 6.79 3.15
N ALA A 49 13.51 5.74 2.46
CA ALA A 49 12.62 4.74 3.02
C ALA A 49 12.91 3.36 2.42
N GLU A 50 12.66 2.32 3.20
CA GLU A 50 12.62 0.96 2.68
C GLU A 50 11.28 0.73 2.00
N ILE A 51 11.28 0.33 0.73
CA ILE A 51 10.05 0.09 -0.04
C ILE A 51 9.99 -1.38 -0.40
N LEU A 52 8.92 -2.06 0.03
CA LEU A 52 8.62 -3.43 -0.35
C LEU A 52 7.36 -3.48 -1.22
N THR A 53 7.47 -4.13 -2.38
CA THR A 53 6.34 -4.44 -3.25
C THR A 53 5.87 -5.85 -2.98
N LEU A 54 4.64 -6.01 -2.47
CA LEU A 54 4.04 -7.31 -2.20
C LEU A 54 3.32 -7.80 -3.46
N ALA A 55 3.98 -8.64 -4.25
CA ALA A 55 3.45 -9.17 -5.51
C ALA A 55 3.95 -10.60 -5.81
N LYS A 56 3.32 -11.26 -6.79
CA LYS A 56 3.57 -12.67 -7.14
C LYS A 56 4.54 -12.87 -8.31
N HIS A 57 4.76 -11.85 -9.12
CA HIS A 57 5.37 -11.99 -10.44
C HIS A 57 6.59 -11.09 -10.61
N PRO A 58 7.60 -11.51 -11.40
CA PRO A 58 8.82 -10.73 -11.62
C PRO A 58 8.60 -9.42 -12.39
N GLU A 59 7.45 -9.26 -13.07
CA GLU A 59 7.07 -8.00 -13.75
C GLU A 59 6.97 -6.79 -12.81
N TYR A 60 6.96 -7.05 -11.49
CA TYR A 60 6.93 -6.06 -10.41
C TYR A 60 8.31 -5.67 -9.87
N GLU A 61 9.39 -6.22 -10.42
CA GLU A 61 10.75 -5.83 -10.07
C GLU A 61 10.98 -4.33 -10.37
N ASN A 62 11.64 -3.64 -9.44
CA ASN A 62 11.94 -2.21 -9.53
C ASN A 62 13.25 -1.91 -8.80
N ASP A 63 14.08 -1.02 -9.35
CA ASP A 63 15.39 -0.71 -8.77
C ASP A 63 15.32 0.01 -7.41
N MET A 64 14.19 0.65 -7.10
CA MET A 64 13.97 1.42 -5.87
C MET A 64 13.11 0.68 -4.84
N ALA A 65 12.61 -0.52 -5.15
CA ALA A 65 11.76 -1.29 -4.24
C ALA A 65 12.08 -2.80 -4.31
N MET A 66 12.10 -3.45 -3.15
CA MET A 66 12.30 -4.88 -3.08
C MET A 66 10.99 -5.63 -3.35
N LEU A 67 11.01 -6.53 -4.32
CA LEU A 67 9.90 -7.44 -4.57
C LEU A 67 9.87 -8.54 -3.50
N VAL A 68 8.76 -8.65 -2.78
CA VAL A 68 8.52 -9.72 -1.80
C VAL A 68 7.20 -10.44 -2.12
N CYS A 69 7.18 -11.76 -1.93
CA CYS A 69 5.99 -12.57 -2.16
C CYS A 69 5.42 -13.00 -0.80
N PRO A 70 4.23 -12.52 -0.41
CA PRO A 70 3.61 -12.92 0.86
C PRO A 70 3.18 -14.38 0.88
N SER A 71 3.25 -14.98 2.06
CA SER A 71 2.95 -16.39 2.30
C SER A 71 1.44 -16.70 2.30
N ASP A 72 0.60 -15.77 2.76
CA ASP A 72 -0.86 -15.93 2.85
C ASP A 72 -1.61 -14.78 2.17
N LEU A 73 -2.06 -15.04 0.94
CA LEU A 73 -2.90 -14.12 0.18
C LEU A 73 -4.40 -14.44 0.25
N LYS A 74 -4.77 -15.56 0.86
CA LYS A 74 -6.17 -16.01 0.89
C LYS A 74 -7.04 -15.09 1.76
N ASN A 75 -6.44 -14.54 2.80
CA ASN A 75 -7.13 -13.67 3.77
C ASN A 75 -7.01 -12.18 3.42
N GLY A 76 -6.53 -11.84 2.22
CA GLY A 76 -6.40 -10.48 1.72
C GLY A 76 -5.04 -9.84 2.01
N GLY A 77 -4.72 -8.80 1.23
CA GLY A 77 -3.39 -8.18 1.23
C GLY A 77 -2.99 -7.52 2.56
N ALA A 78 -3.95 -7.03 3.35
CA ALA A 78 -3.65 -6.44 4.66
C ALA A 78 -3.14 -7.50 5.65
N VAL A 79 -3.77 -8.67 5.71
CA VAL A 79 -3.31 -9.81 6.52
C VAL A 79 -1.95 -10.30 6.02
N ALA A 80 -1.82 -10.47 4.71
CA ALA A 80 -0.59 -10.88 4.04
C ALA A 80 0.61 -9.96 4.37
N SER A 81 0.34 -8.68 4.65
CA SER A 81 1.39 -7.69 4.91
C SER A 81 2.01 -7.78 6.31
N ILE A 82 1.36 -8.44 7.28
CA ILE A 82 1.77 -8.45 8.68
C ILE A 82 3.21 -8.97 8.85
N GLU A 83 3.59 -10.01 8.12
CA GLU A 83 4.93 -10.60 8.19
C GLU A 83 6.05 -9.66 7.71
N PHE A 84 5.70 -8.57 7.03
CA PHE A 84 6.63 -7.58 6.49
C PHE A 84 6.61 -6.24 7.25
N TRP A 85 5.82 -6.11 8.31
CA TRP A 85 5.81 -4.88 9.11
C TRP A 85 7.18 -4.66 9.77
N ALA A 86 7.62 -3.40 9.81
CA ALA A 86 8.90 -3.04 10.42
C ALA A 86 8.81 -3.18 11.94
N THR A 87 9.80 -3.83 12.57
CA THR A 87 9.80 -4.09 14.02
C THR A 87 10.30 -2.92 14.86
N GLU A 88 11.07 -2.02 14.26
CA GLU A 88 11.71 -0.90 14.96
C GLU A 88 11.26 0.47 14.43
N ASN A 89 10.54 0.50 13.31
CA ASN A 89 10.17 1.75 12.64
C ASN A 89 8.71 1.76 12.19
N ARG A 90 8.25 2.94 11.77
CA ARG A 90 6.92 3.13 11.16
C ARG A 90 6.76 2.24 9.93
N THR A 91 5.60 1.58 9.85
CA THR A 91 5.13 0.90 8.65
C THR A 91 4.00 1.71 8.01
N THR A 92 4.10 1.98 6.72
CA THR A 92 3.04 2.59 5.91
C THR A 92 2.65 1.62 4.80
N VAL A 93 1.41 1.13 4.83
CA VAL A 93 0.86 0.22 3.82
C VAL A 93 -0.01 1.00 2.85
N LEU A 94 0.24 0.87 1.54
CA LEU A 94 -0.54 1.49 0.48
C LEU A 94 -1.06 0.44 -0.51
N PHE A 95 -2.22 0.68 -1.09
CA PHE A 95 -2.77 -0.18 -2.14
C PHE A 95 -2.14 0.18 -3.49
N GLY A 96 -1.58 -0.82 -4.18
CA GLY A 96 -0.80 -0.61 -5.40
C GLY A 96 -1.61 -0.28 -6.65
N ASP A 97 -2.94 -0.37 -6.59
CA ASP A 97 -3.86 -0.05 -7.69
C ASP A 97 -4.48 1.35 -7.55
N ILE A 98 -3.88 2.21 -6.73
CA ILE A 98 -4.35 3.57 -6.48
C ILE A 98 -3.43 4.59 -7.15
N TYR A 99 -4.04 5.55 -7.85
CA TYR A 99 -3.32 6.70 -8.39
C TYR A 99 -3.18 7.78 -7.30
N PHE A 100 -1.98 7.88 -6.72
CA PHE A 100 -1.65 8.95 -5.79
C PHE A 100 -1.13 10.19 -6.54
N THR A 101 -1.69 11.35 -6.22
CA THR A 101 -1.14 12.64 -6.64
C THR A 101 0.07 13.01 -5.80
N GLU A 102 0.89 13.91 -6.29
CA GLU A 102 2.01 14.52 -5.58
C GLU A 102 1.56 15.07 -4.22
N ASP A 103 0.49 15.88 -4.19
CA ASP A 103 -0.11 16.41 -2.96
C ASP A 103 -0.56 15.32 -1.97
N ALA A 104 -1.00 14.17 -2.47
CA ALA A 104 -1.40 13.05 -1.60
C ALA A 104 -0.16 12.40 -1.00
N MET A 105 0.88 12.19 -1.81
CA MET A 105 2.15 11.62 -1.37
C MET A 105 2.89 12.54 -0.40
N ASP A 106 2.84 13.86 -0.60
CA ASP A 106 3.39 14.84 0.36
C ASP A 106 2.79 14.64 1.75
N LYS A 107 1.47 14.44 1.84
CA LYS A 107 0.77 14.22 3.12
C LYS A 107 1.07 12.87 3.73
N ILE A 108 1.18 11.82 2.90
CA ILE A 108 1.48 10.46 3.37
C ILE A 108 2.91 10.39 3.90
N CYS A 109 3.88 10.96 3.18
CA CYS A 109 5.28 10.98 3.59
C CYS A 109 5.52 11.87 4.83
N ALA A 110 4.68 12.89 5.05
CA ALA A 110 4.73 13.75 6.23
C ALA A 110 4.07 13.15 7.49
N ILE A 111 3.53 11.93 7.43
CA ILE A 111 3.09 11.21 8.63
C ILE A 111 4.34 10.82 9.40
N ASP A 112 4.58 11.37 10.59
CA ASP A 112 5.75 11.01 11.41
C ASP A 112 5.40 9.97 12.48
N GLU A 113 4.59 10.37 13.47
CA GLU A 113 4.25 9.57 14.65
C GLU A 113 2.72 9.41 14.73
N PRO A 114 2.13 8.42 14.03
CA PRO A 114 0.72 8.15 14.18
C PRO A 114 0.46 7.64 15.60
N SER A 115 -0.49 8.27 16.32
CA SER A 115 -0.77 7.95 17.72
C SER A 115 -1.38 6.56 17.95
N ARG A 116 -1.86 5.92 16.87
CA ARG A 116 -2.38 4.54 16.76
C ARG A 116 -2.20 4.08 15.31
N CYS A 117 -3.09 3.23 14.79
CA CYS A 117 -3.24 2.99 13.36
C CYS A 117 -3.96 4.18 12.69
N GLN A 118 -3.27 4.88 11.79
CA GLN A 118 -3.81 5.98 11.01
C GLN A 118 -4.21 5.50 9.61
N PHE A 119 -5.51 5.58 9.28
CA PHE A 119 -5.99 5.25 7.95
C PHE A 119 -5.68 6.34 6.93
N ILE A 120 -5.28 5.93 5.73
CA ILE A 120 -5.05 6.78 4.57
C ILE A 120 -6.20 6.54 3.61
N GLY A 121 -6.92 7.59 3.24
CA GLY A 121 -8.13 7.45 2.45
C GLY A 121 -8.79 8.77 2.10
N ARG A 122 -9.91 8.70 1.38
CA ARG A 122 -10.85 9.82 1.25
C ARG A 122 -11.97 9.66 2.27
N SER A 123 -12.26 10.73 3.02
CA SER A 123 -13.37 10.78 3.99
C SER A 123 -14.70 11.21 3.38
N LYS A 124 -14.73 11.47 2.07
CA LYS A 124 -15.89 11.96 1.33
C LYS A 124 -15.95 11.36 -0.07
N ALA A 125 -17.12 11.49 -0.67
CA ALA A 125 -17.37 11.13 -2.06
C ALA A 125 -16.28 11.63 -3.03
N SER A 126 -15.97 10.80 -4.02
CA SER A 126 -15.08 11.20 -5.10
C SER A 126 -15.76 12.25 -5.99
N LYS A 127 -15.14 13.42 -6.11
CA LYS A 127 -15.59 14.46 -7.07
C LYS A 127 -15.40 14.05 -8.53
N HIS A 128 -14.58 13.03 -8.80
CA HIS A 128 -14.20 12.61 -10.15
C HIS A 128 -14.97 11.39 -10.64
N HIS A 129 -15.22 10.41 -9.76
CA HIS A 129 -15.80 9.13 -10.15
C HIS A 129 -17.24 8.93 -9.67
N GLY A 130 -17.84 9.96 -9.04
CA GLY A 130 -19.24 9.91 -8.57
C GLY A 130 -19.51 8.89 -7.45
N CYS A 131 -18.47 8.23 -6.92
CA CYS A 131 -18.61 7.31 -5.79
C CYS A 131 -18.99 8.11 -4.53
N PRO A 132 -20.15 7.86 -3.91
CA PRO A 132 -20.67 8.69 -2.82
C PRO A 132 -20.03 8.39 -1.46
N TYR A 133 -19.20 7.36 -1.38
CA TYR A 133 -18.67 6.82 -0.12
C TYR A 133 -17.22 7.23 0.15
N GLU A 134 -16.85 7.15 1.42
CA GLU A 134 -15.46 7.13 1.87
C GLU A 134 -14.75 5.88 1.34
N GLU A 135 -13.45 5.97 1.17
CA GLU A 135 -12.64 4.86 0.65
C GLU A 135 -11.25 4.90 1.26
N GLN A 136 -10.78 3.76 1.73
CA GLN A 136 -9.44 3.56 2.27
C GLN A 136 -8.47 3.19 1.13
N PHE A 137 -7.27 3.74 1.17
CA PHE A 137 -6.16 3.48 0.23
C PHE A 137 -4.91 2.94 0.91
N GLY A 138 -4.91 2.88 2.25
CA GLY A 138 -3.77 2.44 3.03
C GLY A 138 -3.94 2.70 4.51
N PHE A 139 -2.88 2.45 5.27
CA PHE A 139 -2.79 2.75 6.69
C PHE A 139 -1.33 2.90 7.13
N SER A 140 -1.09 3.57 8.24
CA SER A 140 0.23 3.74 8.84
C SER A 140 0.18 3.44 10.33
N LEU A 141 1.21 2.77 10.85
CA LEU A 141 1.29 2.41 12.27
C LEU A 141 2.75 2.33 12.75
N LEU A 142 2.94 2.53 14.04
CA LEU A 142 4.19 2.27 14.75
C LEU A 142 4.23 0.82 15.29
N PRO A 143 5.42 0.28 15.60
CA PRO A 143 5.58 -1.08 16.13
C PRO A 143 4.72 -1.38 17.36
N GLU A 144 4.58 -0.43 18.29
CA GLU A 144 3.77 -0.59 19.51
C GLU A 144 2.27 -0.80 19.25
N HIS A 145 1.79 -0.49 18.05
CA HIS A 145 0.39 -0.66 17.66
C HIS A 145 0.15 -1.92 16.83
N GLN A 146 1.19 -2.66 16.46
CA GLN A 146 1.06 -3.83 15.58
C GLN A 146 0.24 -4.93 16.23
N GLU A 147 0.47 -5.24 17.51
CA GLU A 147 -0.28 -6.29 18.22
C GLU A 147 -1.79 -5.97 18.27
N GLU A 148 -2.15 -4.72 18.56
CA GLU A 148 -3.56 -4.27 18.57
C GLU A 148 -4.19 -4.46 17.18
N VAL A 149 -3.50 -4.02 16.12
CA VAL A 149 -4.03 -4.09 14.75
C VAL A 149 -4.10 -5.53 14.24
N SER A 150 -3.07 -6.34 14.48
CA SER A 150 -3.07 -7.76 14.10
C SER A 150 -4.18 -8.54 14.82
N ALA A 151 -4.43 -8.27 16.10
CA ALA A 151 -5.53 -8.88 16.84
C ALA A 151 -6.90 -8.48 16.26
N ALA A 152 -7.08 -7.20 15.90
CA ALA A 152 -8.31 -6.74 15.24
C ALA A 152 -8.52 -7.40 13.87
N ILE A 153 -7.46 -7.56 13.08
CA ILE A 153 -7.50 -8.25 11.77
C ILE A 153 -7.91 -9.71 11.95
N GLU A 154 -7.30 -10.44 12.89
CA GLU A 154 -7.64 -11.84 13.15
C GLU A 154 -9.07 -12.02 13.69
N HIS A 155 -9.58 -11.07 14.47
CA HIS A 155 -10.97 -11.09 14.92
C HIS A 155 -11.95 -10.99 13.73
N VAL A 156 -11.68 -10.10 12.77
CA VAL A 156 -12.51 -9.94 11.56
C VAL A 156 -12.43 -11.16 10.66
N LYS A 157 -11.26 -11.80 10.55
CA LYS A 157 -11.06 -13.01 9.74
C LYS A 157 -11.89 -14.21 10.23
N GLN A 158 -12.26 -14.24 11.51
CA GLN A 158 -13.06 -15.30 12.13
C GLN A 158 -14.58 -15.02 12.11
N ALA A 159 -15.00 -13.79 11.77
CA ALA A 159 -16.39 -13.35 11.74
C ALA A 159 -17.07 -13.64 10.39
#